data_AF-A0A521JZL0-F1
#
_entry.id   AF-A0A521JZL0-F1
#
_cell.length_a   1.000
_cell.length_b   1.000
_cell.length_c   1.000
_cell.angle_alpha   90.00
_cell.angle_beta   90.00
_cell.angle_gamma   90.00
#
_symmetry.space_group_name_H-M   'P 1'
#
loop_
_entity.id
_entity.type
_entity.pdbx_description
1 polymer ?
#
loop_
_entity_poly.entity_id
_entity_poly.type
_entity_poly.pdbx_seq_one_letter_code
_entity_poly.pdbx_strand_id
1 'polypeptide(L)' 'MAKKDKAEEHGLPSLALVFGYIAVKELQTLPDRIRVLSRLGYGNAEIAAICDTTSGTVSTVKSDLKKKSKR' A
#
# COMPACT_ATOMS: atom_id res chain seq x y z
N MET A 1 -10.58 25.19 -16.20
CA MET A 1 -10.25 24.30 -15.05
C MET A 1 -11.02 23.01 -15.23
N ALA A 2 -10.38 21.96 -15.75
CA ALA A 2 -11.03 20.67 -15.93
C ALA A 2 -11.12 19.96 -14.57
N LYS A 3 -12.33 19.85 -14.01
CA LYS A 3 -12.62 18.93 -12.91
C LYS A 3 -12.53 17.52 -13.49
N LYS A 4 -11.51 16.77 -13.07
CA LYS A 4 -11.38 15.35 -13.41
C LYS A 4 -12.25 14.59 -12.43
N ASP A 5 -13.53 14.45 -12.76
CA ASP A 5 -14.42 13.46 -12.18
C ASP A 5 -13.73 12.09 -12.31
N LYS A 6 -13.16 11.60 -11.22
CA LYS A 6 -12.71 10.22 -11.14
C LYS A 6 -13.97 9.40 -10.96
N ALA A 7 -14.43 8.85 -12.09
CA ALA A 7 -15.48 7.88 -12.17
C ALA A 7 -15.38 6.89 -11.00
N GLU A 8 -16.46 6.79 -10.24
CA GLU A 8 -16.72 5.65 -9.37
C GLU A 8 -16.96 4.43 -10.28
N GLU A 9 -15.86 3.85 -10.79
CA GLU A 9 -15.91 2.53 -11.38
C GLU A 9 -16.06 1.53 -10.23
N HIS A 10 -17.30 1.09 -10.01
CA HIS A 10 -17.61 -0.21 -9.41
C HIS A 10 -17.15 -1.38 -10.31
N GLY A 11 -15.95 -1.28 -10.87
CA GLY A 11 -15.24 -2.40 -11.47
C GLY A 11 -14.70 -3.27 -10.34
N LEU A 12 -14.65 -4.59 -10.57
CA LEU A 12 -13.96 -5.52 -9.69
C LEU A 12 -12.61 -4.91 -9.26
N PRO A 13 -12.23 -4.98 -7.97
CA PRO A 13 -10.97 -4.42 -7.52
C PRO A 13 -9.85 -4.92 -8.43
N SER A 14 -8.98 -4.01 -8.86
CA SER A 14 -7.86 -4.33 -9.74
C SER A 14 -7.18 -5.61 -9.25
N LEU A 15 -6.90 -6.54 -10.16
CA LEU A 15 -6.26 -7.82 -9.84
C LEU A 15 -4.96 -7.61 -9.04
N ALA A 16 -4.26 -6.49 -9.26
CA ALA A 16 -3.12 -6.06 -8.48
C ALA A 16 -3.46 -5.88 -6.98
N LEU A 17 -4.58 -5.25 -6.63
CA LEU A 17 -5.00 -5.09 -5.23
C LEU A 17 -5.31 -6.44 -4.57
N VAL A 18 -5.94 -7.36 -5.31
CA VAL A 18 -6.24 -8.71 -4.83
C VAL A 18 -4.94 -9.49 -4.56
N PHE A 19 -4.00 -9.48 -5.49
CA PHE A 19 -2.69 -10.13 -5.29
C PHE A 19 -1.89 -9.49 -4.16
N GLY A 20 -1.94 -8.16 -4.04
CA GLY A 20 -1.34 -7.44 -2.94
C GLY A 20 -1.89 -7.89 -1.59
N TYR A 21 -3.22 -8.02 -1.46
CA TYR A 21 -3.86 -8.52 -0.25
C TYR A 21 -3.44 -9.95 0.09
N ILE A 22 -3.44 -10.86 -0.90
CA ILE A 22 -3.00 -12.24 -0.70
C ILE A 22 -1.55 -12.29 -0.23
N ALA A 23 -0.67 -11.46 -0.80
CA ALA A 23 0.75 -11.44 -0.47
C ALA A 23 1.04 -11.02 0.98
N VAL A 24 0.10 -10.34 1.66
CA VAL A 24 0.30 -9.82 3.01
C VAL A 24 -0.70 -10.34 4.06
N LYS A 25 -1.65 -11.19 3.65
CA LYS A 25 -2.73 -11.69 4.51
C LYS A 25 -2.23 -12.37 5.79
N GLU A 26 -1.14 -13.14 5.67
CA GLU A 26 -0.56 -13.91 6.79
C GLU A 26 0.43 -13.09 7.64
N LEU A 27 0.73 -11.85 7.25
CA LEU A 27 1.66 -11.00 7.99
C LEU A 27 0.94 -10.27 9.11
N GLN A 28 1.49 -10.32 10.33
CA GLN A 28 0.84 -9.73 11.50
C GLN A 28 1.07 -8.22 11.63
N THR A 29 2.25 -7.72 11.25
CA THR A 29 2.62 -6.33 11.50
C THR A 29 2.52 -5.46 10.25
N LEU A 30 1.98 -4.25 10.40
CA LEU A 30 1.89 -3.26 9.32
C LEU A 30 3.26 -2.97 8.65
N PRO A 31 4.38 -2.84 9.40
CA PRO A 31 5.70 -2.66 8.78
C PRO A 31 6.13 -3.80 7.85
N ASP A 32 5.85 -5.06 8.22
CA ASP A 32 6.20 -6.22 7.38
C ASP A 32 5.35 -6.24 6.10
N ARG A 33 4.05 -5.96 6.22
CA ARG A 33 3.15 -5.81 5.07
C ARG A 33 3.64 -4.75 4.09
N ILE A 34 3.97 -3.57 4.60
CA ILE A 34 4.49 -2.45 3.80
C ILE A 34 5.82 -2.82 3.13
N ARG A 35 6.71 -3.54 3.83
CA ARG A 35 8.00 -3.97 3.29
C ARG A 35 7.82 -4.93 2.11
N VAL A 36 6.93 -5.91 2.23
CA VAL A 36 6.64 -6.87 1.16
C VAL A 36 6.03 -6.17 -0.05
N LEU A 37 4.98 -5.37 0.13
CA LEU A 37 4.31 -4.69 -0.98
C LEU A 37 5.23 -3.68 -1.69
N SER A 38 6.10 -3.00 -0.94
CA SER A 38 7.10 -2.11 -1.55
C SER A 38 8.09 -2.86 -2.43
N ARG A 39 8.48 -4.08 -2.05
CA ARG A 39 9.37 -4.94 -2.85
C ARG A 39 8.68 -5.48 -4.09
N LEU A 40 7.36 -5.69 -4.02
CA LEU A 40 6.53 -6.08 -5.16
C LEU A 40 6.20 -4.91 -6.11
N GLY A 41 6.63 -3.68 -5.76
CA GLY A 41 6.49 -2.50 -6.63
C GLY A 41 5.23 -1.68 -6.42
N TYR A 42 4.39 -2.01 -5.42
CA TYR A 42 3.19 -1.22 -5.14
C TYR A 42 3.52 0.20 -4.65
N GLY A 43 2.77 1.17 -5.15
CA GLY A 43 2.83 2.57 -4.73
C GLY A 43 2.20 2.79 -3.36
N ASN A 44 2.46 3.94 -2.75
CA ASN A 44 1.96 4.24 -1.39
C ASN A 44 0.41 4.24 -1.31
N ALA A 45 -0.27 4.69 -2.37
CA ALA A 45 -1.73 4.69 -2.43
C ALA A 45 -2.32 3.27 -2.53
N GLU A 46 -1.70 2.38 -3.30
CA GLU A 46 -2.13 0.99 -3.43
C GLU A 46 -1.88 0.22 -2.14
N ILE A 47 -0.70 0.42 -1.52
CA ILE A 47 -0.38 -0.15 -0.21
C ILE A 47 -1.38 0.32 0.84
N ALA A 48 -1.75 1.60 0.82
CA ALA A 48 -2.74 2.16 1.72
C ALA A 48 -4.11 1.48 1.57
N ALA A 49 -4.54 1.25 0.32
CA ALA A 49 -5.78 0.52 0.04
C ALA A 49 -5.71 -0.95 0.49
N ILE A 50 -4.58 -1.65 0.27
CA ILE A 50 -4.42 -3.06 0.65
C ILE A 50 -4.37 -3.25 2.17
N CYS A 51 -3.70 -2.33 2.88
CA CYS A 51 -3.47 -2.41 4.32
C CYS A 51 -4.52 -1.67 5.16
N ASP A 52 -5.59 -1.14 4.55
CA ASP A 52 -6.63 -0.33 5.20
C ASP A 52 -6.02 0.82 6.03
N THR A 53 -5.25 1.69 5.38
CA THR A 53 -4.58 2.80 6.03
C THR A 53 -4.45 4.01 5.11
N THR A 54 -3.70 5.04 5.53
CA THR A 54 -3.45 6.23 4.71
C THR A 54 -2.08 6.18 4.05
N SER A 55 -1.95 6.81 2.88
CA SER A 55 -0.66 6.98 2.19
C SER A 55 0.39 7.69 3.07
N GLY A 56 -0.06 8.57 3.98
CA GLY A 56 0.79 9.24 4.96
C GLY A 56 1.39 8.25 5.95
N THR A 57 0.56 7.39 6.55
CA THR A 57 1.01 6.31 7.44
C THR A 57 2.03 5.40 6.76
N VAL A 58 1.76 5.00 5.50
CA VAL A 58 2.69 4.18 4.72
C VAL A 58 4.05 4.87 4.54
N SER A 59 4.03 6.16 4.22
CA SER A 59 5.25 6.94 4.00
C SER A 59 6.09 7.08 5.28
N THR A 60 5.44 7.32 6.41
CA THR A 60 6.08 7.38 7.73
C THR A 60 6.72 6.04 8.09
N VAL A 61 5.98 4.93 7.97
CA VAL A 61 6.49 3.60 8.29
C VAL A 61 7.67 3.21 7.37
N LYS A 62 7.61 3.51 6.08
CA LYS A 62 8.75 3.31 5.15
C LYS A 62 9.98 4.09 5.61
N SER A 63 9.79 5.33 6.06
CA SER A 63 10.88 6.19 6.55
C SER A 63 11.50 5.63 7.83
N ASP A 64 10.67 5.17 8.77
CA ASP A 64 11.13 4.53 10.01
C ASP A 64 11.89 3.23 9.75
N LEU A 65 11.39 2.39 8.83
CA LEU A 65 12.08 1.17 8.39
C LEU A 65 13.47 1.47 7.80
N LYS A 66 13.57 2.50 6.97
CA LYS A 66 14.85 2.94 6.38
C LYS A 66 15.81 3.46 7.45
N LYS A 67 15.31 4.17 8.45
CA LYS A 67 16.11 4.69 9.58
C LYS A 67 16.63 3.54 10.45
N LYS A 68 15.80 2.54 10.74
CA LYS A 68 16.20 1.33 11.49
C LYS A 68 17.22 0.50 10.74
N SER A 69 17.14 0.38 9.41
CA SER A 69 18.12 -0.36 8.61
C SER A 69 19.51 0.30 8.55
N LYS A 70 19.64 1.58 8.94
CA LYS A 70 20.91 2.33 8.95
C LYS A 70 21.62 2.31 10.31
N ARG A 71 20.97 1.81 11.36
CA ARG A 71 21.57 1.59 12.68
C ARG A 71 21.99 0.14 12.80
#